data_AF-A0A8T6RLN1-F1
#
_entry.id   AF-A0A8T6RLN1-F1
#
_cell.length_a   1.000
_cell.length_b   1.000
_cell.length_c   1.000
_cell.angle_alpha   90.00
_cell.angle_beta   90.00
_cell.angle_gamma   90.00
#
_symmetry.space_group_name_H-M   'P 1'
#
loop_
_entity.id
_entity.type
_entity.pdbx_description
1 polymer ?
#
loop_
_entity_poly.entity_id
_entity_poly.type
_entity_poly.pdbx_seq_one_letter_code
_entity_poly.pdbx_strand_id
1 'polypeptide(L)'
;MSNFFQKISNIKVISIKYKEFFKMQAKKILNNVEDIKKIDVFNMNVDIKRMPESIENAIEISKHLIIPKKVNNEIMNIIYTSPENIIIIGMGGSAIGGDLLKEFLLDKITVPIEVVRDYNIPQYVSKKTLVIVISYSGNTEETLNGFKESIEKNAMVVALSSNGLLNEICKKYEIPIILVPENIQPRASLPYLFFPLLIILNKFNLIPLFSKEIDETLTNLKELRKNLDIDVPFEKNISKQIAGKISNRIGLIFAPPRFGAVARRIKCQLNENSKNLAFWDVFSELNHNEVVGWERKLSIQKEFILILLRSNLESLPTKNRINITKDIIFSGKVNEIVEIKGEGEGILSQYFSKILIGDYISFYLAILNGVDPSPVKDISKLKKELKSQYDLIGVIRKIFLI
;
A
#
# COMPACT_ATOMS: atom_id res chain seq x y z
N MET A 1 38.29 -8.59 -35.26
CA MET A 1 37.09 -7.78 -34.89
C MET A 1 35.76 -8.43 -35.29
N SER A 2 35.63 -9.09 -36.46
CA SER A 2 34.37 -9.69 -36.94
C SER A 2 33.75 -10.73 -35.99
N ASN A 3 34.55 -11.64 -35.41
CA ASN A 3 34.07 -12.68 -34.47
C ASN A 3 33.50 -12.13 -33.15
N PHE A 4 33.87 -10.91 -32.74
CA PHE A 4 33.35 -10.28 -31.52
C PHE A 4 31.98 -9.64 -31.76
N PHE A 5 31.81 -8.94 -32.89
CA PHE A 5 30.52 -8.39 -33.30
C PHE A 5 29.49 -9.49 -33.56
N GLN A 6 29.91 -10.63 -34.10
CA GLN A 6 29.04 -11.79 -34.34
C GLN A 6 28.62 -12.51 -33.04
N LYS A 7 29.49 -12.54 -32.01
CA LYS A 7 29.12 -13.00 -30.67
C LYS A 7 28.13 -12.05 -29.97
N ILE A 8 28.33 -10.74 -30.10
CA ILE A 8 27.42 -9.73 -29.51
C ILE A 8 26.05 -9.75 -30.19
N SER A 9 26.00 -9.89 -31.52
CA SER A 9 24.73 -10.02 -32.25
C SER A 9 24.00 -11.30 -31.85
N ASN A 10 24.69 -12.42 -31.71
CA ASN A 10 24.09 -13.69 -31.25
C ASN A 10 23.54 -13.61 -29.82
N ILE A 11 24.24 -12.95 -28.89
CA ILE A 11 23.73 -12.73 -27.52
C ILE A 11 22.48 -11.84 -27.52
N LYS A 12 22.47 -10.77 -28.33
CA LYS A 12 21.28 -9.92 -28.49
C LYS A 12 20.10 -10.72 -29.06
N VAL A 13 20.30 -11.52 -30.10
CA VAL A 13 19.25 -12.36 -30.71
C VAL A 13 18.72 -13.39 -29.72
N ILE A 14 19.59 -14.03 -28.92
CA ILE A 14 19.17 -14.96 -27.86
C ILE A 14 18.35 -14.22 -26.78
N SER A 15 18.77 -13.04 -26.35
CA SER A 15 18.03 -12.24 -25.36
C SER A 15 16.65 -11.81 -25.85
N ILE A 16 16.51 -11.49 -27.15
CA ILE A 16 15.23 -11.13 -27.78
C ILE A 16 14.31 -12.36 -27.84
N LYS A 17 14.82 -13.50 -28.31
CA LYS A 17 14.05 -14.76 -28.33
C LYS A 17 13.62 -15.20 -26.93
N TYR A 18 14.46 -15.00 -25.93
CA TYR A 18 14.15 -15.26 -24.53
C TYR A 18 12.99 -14.39 -24.04
N LYS A 19 13.05 -13.07 -24.28
CA LYS A 19 11.95 -12.14 -23.91
C LYS A 19 10.62 -12.52 -24.58
N GLU A 20 10.65 -12.82 -25.88
CA GLU A 20 9.44 -13.24 -26.61
C GLU A 20 8.87 -14.57 -26.09
N PHE A 21 9.74 -15.51 -25.69
CA PHE A 21 9.31 -16.78 -25.09
C PHE A 21 8.51 -16.58 -23.79
N PHE A 22 9.05 -15.81 -22.82
CA PHE A 22 8.33 -15.56 -21.56
C PHE A 22 7.04 -14.76 -21.78
N LYS A 23 7.05 -13.82 -22.73
CA LYS A 23 5.86 -13.06 -23.10
C LYS A 23 4.77 -13.97 -23.70
N MET A 24 5.14 -14.90 -24.59
CA MET A 24 4.21 -15.88 -25.15
C MET A 24 3.65 -16.82 -24.07
N GLN A 25 4.51 -17.28 -23.15
CA GLN A 25 4.09 -18.13 -22.03
C GLN A 25 3.14 -17.37 -21.10
N ALA A 26 3.48 -16.13 -20.74
CA ALA A 26 2.64 -15.29 -19.91
C ALA A 26 1.27 -15.02 -20.55
N LYS A 27 1.26 -14.69 -21.85
CA LYS A 27 0.02 -14.54 -22.62
C LYS A 27 -0.83 -15.80 -22.59
N LYS A 28 -0.23 -16.98 -22.79
CA LYS A 28 -0.95 -18.26 -22.78
C LYS A 28 -1.60 -18.52 -21.41
N ILE A 29 -0.84 -18.35 -20.33
CA ILE A 29 -1.32 -18.59 -18.95
C ILE A 29 -2.39 -17.57 -18.57
N LEU A 30 -2.12 -16.28 -18.75
CA LEU A 30 -2.99 -15.21 -18.26
C LEU A 30 -4.23 -14.97 -19.13
N ASN A 31 -4.33 -15.56 -20.32
CA ASN A 31 -5.58 -15.58 -21.09
C ASN A 31 -6.48 -16.77 -20.74
N ASN A 32 -6.00 -17.74 -19.95
CA ASN A 32 -6.81 -18.86 -19.50
C ASN A 32 -7.41 -18.58 -18.12
N VAL A 33 -8.66 -18.13 -18.10
CA VAL A 33 -9.42 -17.80 -16.88
C VAL A 33 -9.54 -19.01 -15.94
N GLU A 34 -9.68 -20.22 -16.48
CA GLU A 34 -9.82 -21.43 -15.65
C GLU A 34 -8.50 -21.80 -14.97
N ASP A 35 -7.36 -21.56 -15.61
CA ASP A 35 -6.05 -21.77 -14.96
C ASP A 35 -5.77 -20.69 -13.90
N ILE A 36 -6.20 -19.44 -14.13
CA ILE A 36 -6.15 -18.38 -13.12
C ILE A 36 -6.92 -18.80 -11.85
N LYS A 37 -8.18 -19.25 -12.01
CA LYS A 37 -9.03 -19.65 -10.87
C LYS A 37 -8.48 -20.86 -10.11
N LYS A 38 -7.80 -21.79 -10.78
CA LYS A 38 -7.15 -22.93 -10.11
C LYS A 38 -6.02 -22.50 -9.18
N ILE A 39 -5.31 -21.42 -9.51
CA ILE A 39 -4.20 -20.90 -8.71
C ILE A 39 -4.70 -19.93 -7.63
N ASP A 40 -5.73 -19.14 -7.92
CA ASP A 40 -6.36 -18.21 -6.98
C ASP A 40 -7.43 -18.88 -6.11
N VAL A 41 -7.02 -19.84 -5.29
CA VAL A 41 -7.90 -20.70 -4.46
C VAL A 41 -8.72 -19.87 -3.47
N PHE A 42 -8.14 -18.80 -2.95
CA PHE A 42 -8.79 -17.93 -1.96
C PHE A 42 -9.45 -16.68 -2.56
N ASN A 43 -9.57 -16.59 -3.89
CA ASN A 43 -10.28 -15.51 -4.61
C ASN A 43 -9.75 -14.10 -4.32
N MET A 44 -8.43 -13.90 -4.29
CA MET A 44 -7.83 -12.57 -4.20
C MET A 44 -8.30 -11.66 -5.32
N ASN A 45 -8.57 -12.20 -6.51
CA ASN A 45 -9.12 -11.41 -7.61
C ASN A 45 -10.45 -10.73 -7.24
N VAL A 46 -11.31 -11.42 -6.48
CA VAL A 46 -12.60 -10.88 -6.01
C VAL A 46 -12.38 -9.75 -5.03
N ASP A 47 -11.44 -9.91 -4.11
CA ASP A 47 -11.07 -8.89 -3.12
C ASP A 47 -10.52 -7.62 -3.80
N ILE A 48 -9.60 -7.76 -4.76
CA ILE A 48 -9.07 -6.63 -5.54
C ILE A 48 -10.18 -5.98 -6.37
N LYS A 49 -11.02 -6.78 -7.04
CA LYS A 49 -12.09 -6.29 -7.92
C LYS A 49 -13.07 -5.41 -7.14
N ARG A 50 -13.37 -5.72 -5.88
CA ARG A 50 -14.33 -4.99 -5.03
C ARG A 50 -13.82 -3.65 -4.49
N MET A 51 -12.66 -3.16 -4.92
CA MET A 51 -12.09 -1.91 -4.39
C MET A 51 -13.07 -0.72 -4.45
N PRO A 52 -13.78 -0.41 -5.56
CA PRO A 52 -14.72 0.72 -5.58
C PRO A 52 -15.84 0.58 -4.56
N GLU A 53 -16.46 -0.60 -4.48
CA GLU A 53 -17.55 -0.87 -3.53
C GLU A 53 -17.04 -0.85 -2.08
N SER A 54 -15.79 -1.24 -1.86
CA SER A 54 -15.13 -1.17 -0.55
C SER A 54 -14.88 0.27 -0.11
N ILE A 55 -14.61 1.19 -1.04
CA ILE A 55 -14.49 2.63 -0.76
C ILE A 55 -15.85 3.18 -0.32
N GLU A 56 -16.90 2.90 -1.09
CA GLU A 56 -18.27 3.33 -0.78
C GLU A 56 -18.70 2.82 0.61
N ASN A 57 -18.48 1.54 0.88
CA ASN A 57 -18.80 0.95 2.18
C ASN A 57 -17.95 1.53 3.31
N ALA A 58 -16.64 1.73 3.12
CA ALA A 58 -15.75 2.32 4.12
C ALA A 58 -16.18 3.74 4.52
N ILE A 59 -16.65 4.54 3.56
CA ILE A 59 -17.19 5.88 3.83
C ILE A 59 -18.48 5.76 4.63
N GLU A 60 -19.39 4.88 4.23
CA GLU A 60 -20.70 4.73 4.86
C GLU A 60 -20.58 4.31 6.33
N ILE A 61 -19.84 3.24 6.63
CA ILE A 61 -19.63 2.77 8.00
C ILE A 61 -18.99 3.86 8.89
N SER A 62 -18.13 4.69 8.31
CA SER A 62 -17.41 5.74 9.03
C SER A 62 -18.29 6.93 9.39
N LYS A 63 -19.40 7.16 8.67
CA LYS A 63 -20.33 8.26 9.00
C LYS A 63 -20.96 8.10 10.38
N HIS A 64 -21.12 6.85 10.83
CA HIS A 64 -21.68 6.50 12.13
C HIS A 64 -20.69 6.69 13.30
N LEU A 65 -19.44 7.04 13.03
CA LEU A 65 -18.49 7.36 14.10
C LEU A 65 -18.97 8.58 14.90
N ILE A 66 -19.13 8.40 16.20
CA ILE A 66 -19.43 9.47 17.16
C ILE A 66 -18.15 9.75 17.94
N ILE A 67 -17.72 11.02 17.94
CA ILE A 67 -16.62 11.48 18.79
C ILE A 67 -17.25 11.97 20.11
N PRO A 68 -17.02 11.29 21.24
CA PRO A 68 -17.54 11.72 22.53
C PRO A 68 -16.80 12.99 22.98
N LYS A 69 -17.38 13.77 23.91
CA LYS A 69 -16.66 14.92 24.52
C LYS A 69 -15.54 14.47 25.44
N LYS A 70 -15.73 13.35 26.14
CA LYS A 70 -14.77 12.75 27.06
C LYS A 70 -15.02 11.25 27.20
N VAL A 71 -13.97 10.50 27.49
CA VAL A 71 -14.02 9.11 27.98
C VAL A 71 -13.28 9.12 29.31
N ASN A 72 -13.99 8.85 30.41
CA ASN A 72 -13.43 8.90 31.76
C ASN A 72 -13.85 7.68 32.55
N ASN A 73 -12.87 6.94 33.05
CA ASN A 73 -13.02 5.77 33.91
C ASN A 73 -11.74 5.59 34.76
N GLU A 74 -11.65 4.51 35.52
CA GLU A 74 -10.52 4.23 36.43
C GLU A 74 -9.16 4.12 35.73
N ILE A 75 -9.14 3.83 34.42
CA ILE A 75 -7.90 3.58 33.65
C ILE A 75 -7.51 4.78 32.78
N MET A 76 -8.45 5.65 32.42
CA MET A 76 -8.17 6.74 31.47
C MET A 76 -9.07 7.95 31.66
N ASN A 77 -8.53 9.13 31.34
CA ASN A 77 -9.26 10.39 31.30
C ASN A 77 -8.93 11.15 30.01
N ILE A 78 -9.66 10.81 28.94
CA ILE A 78 -9.48 11.38 27.61
C ILE A 78 -10.51 12.48 27.38
N ILE A 79 -10.06 13.66 26.95
CA ILE A 79 -10.92 14.77 26.58
C ILE A 79 -10.72 15.05 25.09
N TYR A 80 -11.80 15.05 24.32
CA TYR A 80 -11.76 15.26 22.88
C TYR A 80 -11.96 16.75 22.56
N THR A 81 -10.92 17.36 22.02
CA THR A 81 -10.88 18.76 21.59
C THR A 81 -10.32 18.87 20.17
N SER A 82 -10.03 20.09 19.71
CA SER A 82 -9.23 20.29 18.50
C SER A 82 -7.78 19.83 18.76
N PRO A 83 -7.22 18.91 17.94
CA PRO A 83 -5.84 18.46 18.11
C PRO A 83 -4.81 19.44 17.54
N GLU A 84 -3.63 19.49 18.17
CA GLU A 84 -2.47 20.26 17.70
C GLU A 84 -1.54 19.44 16.80
N ASN A 85 -1.65 18.11 16.85
CA ASN A 85 -0.91 17.18 16.00
C ASN A 85 -1.65 15.83 15.90
N ILE A 86 -1.40 15.09 14.82
CA ILE A 86 -2.00 13.78 14.55
C ILE A 86 -0.91 12.72 14.46
N ILE A 87 -1.11 11.61 15.19
CA ILE A 87 -0.31 10.40 15.08
C ILE A 87 -1.18 9.29 14.51
N ILE A 88 -0.68 8.57 13.52
CA ILE A 88 -1.33 7.38 12.98
C ILE A 88 -0.44 6.18 13.27
N ILE A 89 -0.95 5.23 14.05
CA ILE A 89 -0.20 4.04 14.47
C ILE A 89 -0.71 2.84 13.68
N GLY A 90 0.20 2.11 13.04
CA GLY A 90 -0.15 0.86 12.36
C GLY A 90 1.06 0.18 11.73
N MET A 91 0.87 -1.07 11.31
CA MET A 91 1.90 -1.85 10.62
C MET A 91 1.43 -2.32 9.25
N GLY A 92 2.38 -2.56 8.34
CA GLY A 92 2.08 -3.07 6.99
C GLY A 92 1.02 -2.20 6.28
N GLY A 93 -0.07 -2.84 5.84
CA GLY A 93 -1.20 -2.19 5.16
C GLY A 93 -1.89 -1.09 5.99
N SER A 94 -1.94 -1.23 7.32
CA SER A 94 -2.57 -0.24 8.21
C SER A 94 -1.84 1.10 8.20
N ALA A 95 -0.51 1.09 8.21
CA ALA A 95 0.25 2.33 8.10
C ALA A 95 0.34 2.87 6.66
N ILE A 96 0.07 2.07 5.62
CA ILE A 96 -0.02 2.61 4.25
C ILE A 96 -1.19 3.59 4.11
N GLY A 97 -2.31 3.34 4.80
CA GLY A 97 -3.43 4.30 4.85
C GLY A 97 -2.99 5.66 5.42
N GLY A 98 -2.21 5.64 6.50
CA GLY A 98 -1.64 6.85 7.09
C GLY A 98 -0.64 7.56 6.16
N ASP A 99 0.26 6.81 5.50
CA ASP A 99 1.24 7.39 4.57
C ASP A 99 0.55 8.08 3.39
N LEU A 100 -0.47 7.43 2.80
CA LEU A 100 -1.28 8.01 1.72
C LEU A 100 -2.00 9.28 2.20
N LEU A 101 -2.55 9.27 3.42
CA LEU A 101 -3.25 10.43 3.98
C LEU A 101 -2.30 11.61 4.15
N LYS A 102 -1.11 11.37 4.71
CA LYS A 102 -0.07 12.38 4.89
C LYS A 102 0.37 13.00 3.56
N GLU A 103 0.60 12.18 2.52
CA GLU A 103 0.97 12.68 1.18
C GLU A 103 -0.19 13.43 0.49
N PHE A 104 -1.43 12.95 0.64
CA PHE A 104 -2.63 13.56 0.08
C PHE A 104 -2.89 14.94 0.68
N LEU A 105 -2.75 15.08 2.00
CA LEU A 105 -3.07 16.29 2.76
C LEU A 105 -1.90 17.27 2.91
N LEU A 106 -0.72 16.96 2.36
CA LEU A 106 0.49 17.79 2.47
C LEU A 106 0.26 19.29 2.26
N ASP A 107 -0.61 19.65 1.31
CA ASP A 107 -0.96 21.01 0.91
C ASP A 107 -2.39 21.41 1.32
N LYS A 108 -3.04 20.65 2.20
CA LYS A 108 -4.49 20.79 2.54
C LYS A 108 -4.79 20.82 4.04
N ILE A 109 -3.86 20.41 4.90
CA ILE A 109 -4.05 20.40 6.36
C ILE A 109 -2.99 21.27 7.04
N THR A 110 -3.36 21.94 8.12
CA THR A 110 -2.47 22.79 8.93
C THR A 110 -1.89 22.06 10.15
N VAL A 111 -2.53 20.96 10.55
CA VAL A 111 -2.11 20.11 11.67
C VAL A 111 -1.14 19.04 11.18
N PRO A 112 0.06 18.90 11.79
CA PRO A 112 1.06 17.94 11.35
C PRO A 112 0.58 16.49 11.55
N ILE A 113 0.92 15.64 10.58
CA ILE A 113 0.62 14.20 10.58
C ILE A 113 1.92 13.40 10.60
N GLU A 114 2.04 12.48 11.55
CA GLU A 114 3.10 11.47 11.61
C GLU A 114 2.54 10.06 11.62
N VAL A 115 3.21 9.16 10.90
CA VAL A 115 2.85 7.74 10.82
C VAL A 115 3.91 6.93 11.55
N VAL A 116 3.49 6.22 12.58
CA VAL A 116 4.36 5.41 13.45
C VAL A 116 4.23 3.95 13.07
N ARG A 117 5.38 3.34 12.75
CA ARG A 117 5.54 1.94 12.35
C ARG A 117 6.52 1.21 13.29
N ASP A 118 6.39 1.50 14.57
CA ASP A 118 7.28 1.05 15.63
C ASP A 118 6.48 0.71 16.89
N TYR A 119 7.12 0.05 17.86
CA TYR A 119 6.54 -0.28 19.16
C TYR A 119 6.26 0.96 20.00
N ASN A 120 7.15 1.96 19.95
CA ASN A 120 7.06 3.15 20.79
C ASN A 120 6.42 4.32 20.05
N ILE A 121 5.67 5.16 20.77
CA ILE A 121 5.17 6.42 20.23
C ILE A 121 6.12 7.60 20.52
N PRO A 122 6.08 8.68 19.72
CA PRO A 122 6.90 9.86 19.97
C PRO A 122 6.67 10.47 21.36
N GLN A 123 7.72 11.03 21.96
CA GLN A 123 7.64 11.54 23.33
C GLN A 123 6.70 12.75 23.48
N TYR A 124 6.54 13.55 22.41
CA TYR A 124 5.68 14.73 22.41
C TYR A 124 4.17 14.41 22.37
N VAL A 125 3.78 13.13 22.22
CA VAL A 125 2.36 12.74 22.33
C VAL A 125 1.82 13.22 23.68
N SER A 126 0.65 13.85 23.66
CA SER A 126 0.01 14.40 24.85
C SER A 126 -1.50 14.41 24.71
N LYS A 127 -2.20 14.94 25.73
CA LYS A 127 -3.65 15.22 25.69
C LYS A 127 -4.12 16.10 24.53
N LYS A 128 -3.21 16.80 23.83
CA LYS A 128 -3.51 17.63 22.66
C LYS A 128 -3.29 16.90 21.32
N THR A 129 -2.80 15.66 21.37
CA THR A 129 -2.55 14.84 20.20
C THR A 129 -3.76 13.97 19.89
N LEU A 130 -4.17 13.93 18.62
CA LEU A 130 -5.06 12.90 18.11
C LEU A 130 -4.25 11.69 17.66
N VAL A 131 -4.45 10.55 18.31
CA VAL A 131 -3.87 9.28 17.93
C VAL A 131 -4.95 8.42 17.25
N ILE A 132 -4.70 8.08 15.99
CA ILE A 132 -5.54 7.15 15.23
C ILE A 132 -4.83 5.80 15.19
N VAL A 133 -5.41 4.80 15.84
CA VAL A 133 -4.83 3.46 15.97
C VAL A 133 -5.49 2.52 14.97
N ILE A 134 -4.71 2.02 14.01
CA ILE A 134 -5.21 1.20 12.90
C ILE A 134 -4.59 -0.20 12.98
N SER A 135 -5.41 -1.21 13.28
CA SER A 135 -5.02 -2.61 13.19
C SER A 135 -6.18 -3.42 12.65
N TYR A 136 -6.07 -3.90 11.39
CA TYR A 136 -7.14 -4.71 10.79
C TYR A 136 -7.48 -5.92 11.67
N SER A 137 -6.48 -6.71 12.10
CA SER A 137 -6.71 -7.89 12.96
C SER A 137 -6.93 -7.58 14.45
N GLY A 138 -6.82 -6.31 14.85
CA GLY A 138 -6.94 -5.86 16.24
C GLY A 138 -5.91 -6.42 17.24
N ASN A 139 -4.90 -7.13 16.75
CA ASN A 139 -3.96 -7.93 17.55
C ASN A 139 -2.49 -7.67 17.17
N THR A 140 -2.21 -6.63 16.39
CA THR A 140 -0.83 -6.26 16.03
C THR A 140 -0.11 -5.73 17.28
N GLU A 141 0.95 -6.41 17.72
CA GLU A 141 1.67 -6.13 18.97
C GLU A 141 2.20 -4.70 19.05
N GLU A 142 2.86 -4.21 18.00
CA GLU A 142 3.40 -2.85 17.92
C GLU A 142 2.28 -1.81 18.06
N THR A 143 1.17 -2.05 17.37
CA THR A 143 0.02 -1.14 17.34
C THR A 143 -0.72 -1.11 18.67
N LEU A 144 -0.86 -2.26 19.34
CA LEU A 144 -1.47 -2.35 20.66
C LEU A 144 -0.60 -1.69 21.73
N ASN A 145 0.74 -1.80 21.63
CA ASN A 145 1.63 -1.08 22.53
C ASN A 145 1.49 0.44 22.36
N GLY A 146 1.51 0.92 21.11
CA GLY A 146 1.31 2.34 20.84
C GLY A 146 -0.07 2.86 21.27
N PHE A 147 -1.12 2.03 21.15
CA PHE A 147 -2.44 2.32 21.71
C PHE A 147 -2.38 2.48 23.24
N LYS A 148 -1.80 1.50 23.93
CA LYS A 148 -1.64 1.51 25.39
C LYS A 148 -0.89 2.77 25.87
N GLU A 149 0.27 3.08 25.27
CA GLU A 149 1.05 4.29 25.60
C GLU A 149 0.27 5.59 25.33
N SER A 150 -0.57 5.61 24.30
CA SER A 150 -1.41 6.78 23.98
C SER A 150 -2.48 7.03 25.05
N ILE A 151 -3.05 5.95 25.60
CA ILE A 151 -3.99 6.02 26.72
C ILE A 151 -3.27 6.52 27.99
N GLU A 152 -2.08 6.00 28.30
CA GLU A 152 -1.26 6.45 29.44
C GLU A 152 -0.94 7.96 29.37
N LYS A 153 -0.77 8.50 28.15
CA LYS A 153 -0.55 9.93 27.90
C LYS A 153 -1.83 10.77 27.81
N ASN A 154 -3.00 10.17 28.06
CA ASN A 154 -4.33 10.78 27.95
C ASN A 154 -4.57 11.45 26.58
N ALA A 155 -3.96 10.92 25.51
CA ALA A 155 -4.16 11.43 24.17
C ALA A 155 -5.61 11.17 23.69
N MET A 156 -6.07 11.95 22.72
CA MET A 156 -7.35 11.66 22.05
C MET A 156 -7.16 10.43 21.19
N VAL A 157 -7.85 9.32 21.50
CA VAL A 157 -7.69 8.07 20.75
C VAL A 157 -8.94 7.78 19.93
N VAL A 158 -8.75 7.44 18.66
CA VAL A 158 -9.76 6.83 17.79
C VAL A 158 -9.18 5.56 17.19
N ALA A 159 -9.92 4.46 17.24
CA ALA A 159 -9.46 3.18 16.73
C ALA A 159 -10.12 2.78 15.40
N LEU A 160 -9.45 1.93 14.63
CA LEU A 160 -9.97 1.28 13.44
C LEU A 160 -9.53 -0.18 13.43
N SER A 161 -10.51 -1.08 13.42
CA SER A 161 -10.25 -2.53 13.43
C SER A 161 -11.39 -3.32 12.82
N SER A 162 -11.17 -4.58 12.43
CA SER A 162 -12.27 -5.49 12.12
C SER A 162 -12.67 -6.32 13.34
N ASN A 163 -11.73 -6.69 14.20
CA ASN A 163 -11.98 -7.52 15.39
C ASN A 163 -10.83 -7.41 16.43
N GLY A 164 -10.60 -8.46 17.22
CA GLY A 164 -9.43 -8.60 18.09
C GLY A 164 -9.43 -7.76 19.36
N LEU A 165 -8.30 -7.78 20.07
CA LEU A 165 -8.16 -7.15 21.38
C LEU A 165 -8.41 -5.63 21.33
N LEU A 166 -7.98 -4.96 20.26
CA LEU A 166 -8.25 -3.53 20.08
C LEU A 166 -9.75 -3.21 20.11
N ASN A 167 -10.57 -4.02 19.44
CA ASN A 167 -12.03 -3.89 19.47
C ASN A 167 -12.59 -4.21 20.87
N GLU A 168 -12.14 -5.30 21.49
CA GLU A 168 -12.57 -5.69 22.85
C GLU A 168 -12.36 -4.54 23.85
N ILE A 169 -11.17 -3.91 23.83
CA ILE A 169 -10.85 -2.75 24.69
C ILE A 169 -11.72 -1.55 24.34
N CYS A 170 -11.80 -1.18 23.06
CA CYS A 170 -12.56 0.01 22.66
C CYS A 170 -14.04 -0.11 23.03
N LYS A 171 -14.62 -1.30 22.85
CA LYS A 171 -16.01 -1.58 23.23
C LYS A 171 -16.21 -1.50 24.74
N LYS A 172 -15.31 -2.08 25.54
CA LYS A 172 -15.41 -2.09 27.00
C LYS A 172 -15.31 -0.69 27.61
N TYR A 173 -14.44 0.15 27.06
CA TYR A 173 -14.14 1.48 27.61
C TYR A 173 -14.78 2.63 26.81
N GLU A 174 -15.68 2.33 25.88
CA GLU A 174 -16.37 3.31 25.04
C GLU A 174 -15.42 4.26 24.28
N ILE A 175 -14.25 3.75 23.89
CA ILE A 175 -13.31 4.48 23.03
C ILE A 175 -13.89 4.45 21.60
N PRO A 176 -13.96 5.60 20.90
CA PRO A 176 -14.51 5.67 19.55
C PRO A 176 -13.72 4.77 18.61
N ILE A 177 -14.44 3.88 17.93
CA ILE A 177 -13.87 2.89 17.01
C ILE A 177 -14.71 2.81 15.73
N ILE A 178 -14.05 2.68 14.59
CA ILE A 178 -14.67 2.29 13.33
C ILE A 178 -14.43 0.80 13.12
N LEU A 179 -15.52 0.03 13.02
CA LEU A 179 -15.47 -1.39 12.71
C LEU A 179 -15.58 -1.61 11.20
N VAL A 180 -14.56 -2.24 10.63
CA VAL A 180 -14.50 -2.57 9.20
C VAL A 180 -14.78 -4.05 8.95
N PRO A 181 -15.21 -4.45 7.75
CA PRO A 181 -15.57 -5.84 7.48
C PRO A 181 -14.44 -6.84 7.76
N GLU A 182 -14.78 -7.96 8.38
CA GLU A 182 -13.88 -9.11 8.60
C GLU A 182 -13.68 -9.95 7.33
N ASN A 183 -12.76 -10.92 7.40
CA ASN A 183 -12.49 -11.91 6.34
C ASN A 183 -12.01 -11.36 4.99
N ILE A 184 -11.53 -10.12 4.97
CA ILE A 184 -10.81 -9.54 3.82
C ILE A 184 -9.32 -9.70 4.08
N GLN A 185 -8.55 -10.07 3.06
CA GLN A 185 -7.10 -10.08 3.19
C GLN A 185 -6.61 -8.67 3.59
N PRO A 186 -5.80 -8.49 4.66
CA PRO A 186 -5.43 -7.15 5.14
C PRO A 186 -4.84 -6.23 4.07
N ARG A 187 -4.15 -6.81 3.08
CA ARG A 187 -3.66 -6.06 1.93
C ARG A 187 -4.79 -5.57 1.01
N ALA A 188 -5.81 -6.35 0.71
CA ALA A 188 -6.98 -5.86 -0.04
C ALA A 188 -7.86 -4.89 0.76
N SER A 189 -7.70 -4.80 2.09
CA SER A 189 -8.50 -3.93 2.95
C SER A 189 -8.15 -2.43 2.90
N LEU A 190 -7.20 -1.99 2.05
CA LEU A 190 -6.73 -0.60 2.02
C LEU A 190 -7.85 0.47 1.95
N PRO A 191 -8.93 0.32 1.16
CA PRO A 191 -10.06 1.25 1.20
C PRO A 191 -10.61 1.48 2.61
N TYR A 192 -10.76 0.40 3.38
CA TYR A 192 -11.20 0.41 4.78
C TYR A 192 -10.16 0.95 5.76
N LEU A 193 -8.91 1.15 5.34
CA LEU A 193 -7.84 1.67 6.21
C LEU A 193 -7.51 3.13 5.89
N PHE A 194 -7.88 3.62 4.71
CA PHE A 194 -7.60 4.99 4.25
C PHE A 194 -8.82 5.92 4.37
N PHE A 195 -9.95 5.57 3.73
CA PHE A 195 -11.10 6.48 3.65
C PHE A 195 -11.70 6.82 5.02
N PRO A 196 -11.75 5.91 6.01
CA PRO A 196 -12.18 6.26 7.36
C PRO A 196 -11.35 7.37 7.99
N LEU A 197 -10.06 7.51 7.64
CA LEU A 197 -9.20 8.58 8.15
C LEU A 197 -9.68 9.95 7.70
N LEU A 198 -10.14 10.08 6.45
CA LEU A 198 -10.73 11.33 5.96
C LEU A 198 -11.96 11.72 6.79
N ILE A 199 -12.80 10.74 7.13
CA ILE A 199 -14.01 10.95 7.93
C ILE A 199 -13.65 11.34 9.38
N ILE A 200 -12.67 10.68 9.98
CA ILE A 200 -12.17 11.02 11.31
C ILE A 200 -11.70 12.47 11.32
N LEU A 201 -10.80 12.86 10.42
CA LEU A 201 -10.27 14.23 10.41
C LEU A 201 -11.35 15.28 10.09
N ASN A 202 -12.34 14.94 9.25
CA ASN A 202 -13.50 15.78 9.00
C ASN A 202 -14.38 15.98 10.26
N LYS A 203 -14.60 14.91 11.06
CA LYS A 203 -15.33 14.99 12.34
C LYS A 203 -14.65 15.90 13.38
N PHE A 204 -13.32 16.03 13.31
CA PHE A 204 -12.55 17.01 14.10
C PHE A 204 -12.51 18.42 13.45
N ASN A 205 -13.20 18.64 12.33
CA ASN A 205 -13.20 19.89 11.55
C ASN A 205 -11.81 20.31 11.03
N LEU A 206 -10.92 19.35 10.77
CA LEU A 206 -9.56 19.63 10.30
C LEU A 206 -9.46 19.73 8.78
N ILE A 207 -10.38 19.05 8.08
CA ILE A 207 -10.45 18.99 6.61
C ILE A 207 -11.90 18.93 6.13
N PRO A 208 -12.19 19.35 4.89
CA PRO A 208 -13.47 19.05 4.25
C PRO A 208 -13.58 17.56 3.88
N LEU A 209 -14.77 17.13 3.43
CA LEU A 209 -15.04 15.74 3.08
C LEU A 209 -14.40 15.29 1.75
N PHE A 210 -13.95 16.23 0.90
CA PHE A 210 -13.42 15.95 -0.45
C PHE A 210 -14.35 15.15 -1.36
N SER A 211 -15.67 15.38 -1.28
CA SER A 211 -16.68 14.58 -1.98
C SER A 211 -16.44 14.49 -3.49
N LYS A 212 -16.02 15.60 -4.15
CA LYS A 212 -15.78 15.61 -5.59
C LYS A 212 -14.61 14.70 -5.99
N GLU A 213 -13.51 14.75 -5.25
CA GLU A 213 -12.34 13.90 -5.48
C GLU A 213 -12.66 12.43 -5.20
N ILE A 214 -13.51 12.15 -4.20
CA ILE A 214 -14.00 10.80 -3.91
C ILE A 214 -14.86 10.27 -5.07
N ASP A 215 -15.82 11.07 -5.55
CA ASP A 215 -16.73 10.68 -6.64
C ASP A 215 -15.97 10.44 -7.96
N GLU A 216 -14.99 11.31 -8.27
CA GLU A 216 -14.08 11.12 -9.40
C GLU A 216 -13.31 9.81 -9.26
N THR A 217 -12.75 9.54 -8.07
CA THR A 217 -12.01 8.31 -7.78
C THR A 217 -12.87 7.08 -8.02
N LEU A 218 -14.08 7.05 -7.47
CA LEU A 218 -15.01 5.93 -7.64
C LEU A 218 -15.36 5.68 -9.11
N THR A 219 -15.65 6.76 -9.85
CA THR A 219 -15.99 6.69 -11.28
C THR A 219 -14.82 6.11 -12.08
N ASN A 220 -13.62 6.66 -11.91
CA ASN A 220 -12.44 6.23 -12.64
C ASN A 220 -12.03 4.79 -12.28
N LEU A 221 -12.15 4.38 -11.02
CA LEU A 221 -11.86 3.00 -10.63
C LEU A 221 -12.85 2.00 -11.22
N LYS A 222 -14.15 2.33 -11.25
CA LYS A 222 -15.18 1.47 -11.87
C LYS A 222 -14.93 1.26 -13.36
N GLU A 223 -14.51 2.31 -14.07
CA GLU A 223 -14.14 2.21 -15.49
C GLU A 223 -12.82 1.45 -15.69
N LEU A 224 -11.77 1.80 -14.94
CA LEU A 224 -10.46 1.16 -15.04
C LEU A 224 -10.54 -0.36 -14.82
N ARG A 225 -11.30 -0.79 -13.80
CA ARG A 225 -11.49 -2.21 -13.47
C ARG A 225 -11.98 -3.06 -14.66
N LYS A 226 -12.82 -2.50 -15.54
CA LYS A 226 -13.32 -3.20 -16.74
C LYS A 226 -12.21 -3.61 -17.70
N ASN A 227 -11.05 -2.95 -17.63
CA ASN A 227 -9.88 -3.23 -18.46
C ASN A 227 -8.79 -4.04 -17.74
N LEU A 228 -8.97 -4.32 -16.43
CA LEU A 228 -7.97 -5.00 -15.61
C LEU A 228 -8.38 -6.40 -15.15
N ASP A 229 -9.67 -6.75 -15.25
CA ASP A 229 -10.19 -8.02 -14.77
C ASP A 229 -9.67 -9.24 -15.56
N ILE A 230 -9.87 -10.43 -14.99
CA ILE A 230 -9.23 -11.68 -15.43
C ILE A 230 -9.68 -12.14 -16.82
N ASP A 231 -10.88 -11.75 -17.24
CA ASP A 231 -11.48 -12.03 -18.55
C ASP A 231 -10.94 -11.10 -19.65
N VAL A 232 -10.30 -9.98 -19.29
CA VAL A 232 -9.70 -9.07 -20.27
C VAL A 232 -8.44 -9.70 -20.88
N PRO A 233 -8.33 -9.82 -22.22
CA PRO A 233 -7.16 -10.40 -22.86
C PRO A 233 -5.86 -9.66 -22.54
N PHE A 234 -4.75 -10.40 -22.47
CA PHE A 234 -3.39 -9.92 -22.20
C PHE A 234 -3.03 -8.66 -23.00
N GLU A 235 -3.38 -8.61 -24.28
CA GLU A 235 -3.09 -7.48 -25.18
C GLU A 235 -3.80 -6.19 -24.81
N LYS A 236 -4.91 -6.27 -24.07
CA LYS A 236 -5.72 -5.12 -23.64
C LYS A 236 -5.57 -4.81 -22.15
N ASN A 237 -4.88 -5.66 -21.39
CA ASN A 237 -4.75 -5.55 -19.95
C ASN A 237 -3.32 -5.15 -19.58
N ILE A 238 -3.15 -3.89 -19.16
CA ILE A 238 -1.83 -3.34 -18.81
C ILE A 238 -1.19 -4.09 -17.65
N SER A 239 -1.97 -4.53 -16.66
CA SER A 239 -1.45 -5.26 -15.51
C SER A 239 -0.91 -6.64 -15.90
N LYS A 240 -1.59 -7.37 -16.80
CA LYS A 240 -1.09 -8.64 -17.35
C LYS A 240 0.22 -8.44 -18.11
N GLN A 241 0.31 -7.39 -18.93
CA GLN A 241 1.52 -7.08 -19.70
C GLN A 241 2.71 -6.77 -18.79
N ILE A 242 2.49 -5.97 -17.76
CA ILE A 242 3.54 -5.61 -16.80
C ILE A 242 3.95 -6.83 -15.98
N ALA A 243 3.01 -7.64 -15.49
CA ALA A 243 3.31 -8.90 -14.80
C ALA A 243 4.16 -9.84 -15.69
N GLY A 244 3.83 -9.96 -16.97
CA GLY A 244 4.62 -10.74 -17.93
C GLY A 244 6.05 -10.24 -18.10
N LYS A 245 6.29 -8.92 -18.02
CA LYS A 245 7.64 -8.33 -18.04
C LYS A 245 8.41 -8.58 -16.76
N ILE A 246 7.73 -8.58 -15.61
CA ILE A 246 8.34 -8.82 -14.29
C ILE A 246 8.60 -10.31 -14.04
N SER A 247 7.87 -11.21 -14.70
CA SER A 247 8.06 -12.65 -14.52
C SER A 247 9.53 -13.05 -14.68
N ASN A 248 10.08 -13.72 -13.67
CA ASN A 248 11.50 -14.08 -13.52
C ASN A 248 12.46 -12.88 -13.39
N ARG A 249 11.99 -11.74 -12.92
CA ARG A 249 12.75 -10.49 -12.74
C ARG A 249 12.38 -9.81 -11.41
N ILE A 250 13.15 -8.81 -11.03
CA ILE A 250 12.98 -8.05 -9.79
C ILE A 250 12.32 -6.71 -10.11
N GLY A 251 11.25 -6.36 -9.40
CA GLY A 251 10.58 -5.07 -9.57
C GLY A 251 11.31 -3.93 -8.87
N LEU A 252 11.54 -2.82 -9.56
CA LEU A 252 11.94 -1.54 -8.98
C LEU A 252 10.81 -0.54 -9.18
N ILE A 253 10.25 0.00 -8.11
CA ILE A 253 9.11 0.93 -8.19
C ILE A 253 9.56 2.31 -7.74
N PHE A 254 9.77 3.23 -8.68
CA PHE A 254 10.13 4.61 -8.34
C PHE A 254 8.98 5.57 -8.59
N ALA A 255 8.87 6.58 -7.73
CA ALA A 255 7.78 7.54 -7.78
C ALA A 255 8.22 8.98 -7.48
N PRO A 256 7.48 9.99 -7.94
CA PRO A 256 7.64 11.37 -7.50
C PRO A 256 7.31 11.55 -5.99
N PRO A 257 7.72 12.66 -5.35
CA PRO A 257 7.60 12.88 -3.89
C PRO A 257 6.21 12.67 -3.28
N ARG A 258 5.13 12.90 -4.05
CA ARG A 258 3.74 12.74 -3.59
C ARG A 258 3.16 11.36 -3.85
N PHE A 259 3.94 10.39 -4.31
CA PHE A 259 3.47 9.05 -4.66
C PHE A 259 4.35 7.96 -4.03
N GLY A 260 5.12 8.30 -3.00
CA GLY A 260 6.03 7.39 -2.32
C GLY A 260 5.27 6.27 -1.61
N ALA A 261 4.16 6.61 -0.94
CA ALA A 261 3.27 5.65 -0.31
C ALA A 261 2.69 4.64 -1.33
N VAL A 262 2.35 5.11 -2.53
CA VAL A 262 1.88 4.25 -3.64
C VAL A 262 3.00 3.32 -4.10
N ALA A 263 4.22 3.82 -4.32
CA ALA A 263 5.36 2.99 -4.71
C ALA A 263 5.68 1.91 -3.67
N ARG A 264 5.76 2.30 -2.39
CA ARG A 264 5.97 1.39 -1.27
C ARG A 264 4.88 0.32 -1.21
N ARG A 265 3.63 0.71 -1.42
CA ARG A 265 2.50 -0.20 -1.43
C ARG A 265 2.60 -1.24 -2.55
N ILE A 266 2.85 -0.82 -3.79
CA ILE A 266 3.02 -1.72 -4.93
C ILE A 266 4.18 -2.69 -4.67
N LYS A 267 5.31 -2.19 -4.15
CA LYS A 267 6.43 -3.04 -3.73
C LYS A 267 5.99 -4.13 -2.75
N CYS A 268 5.23 -3.77 -1.72
CA CYS A 268 4.74 -4.74 -0.75
C CYS A 268 3.81 -5.77 -1.40
N GLN A 269 2.95 -5.37 -2.34
CA GLN A 269 2.09 -6.33 -3.04
C GLN A 269 2.86 -7.33 -3.90
N LEU A 270 3.92 -6.91 -4.60
CA LEU A 270 4.78 -7.85 -5.33
C LEU A 270 5.41 -8.88 -4.37
N ASN A 271 5.93 -8.40 -3.24
CA ASN A 271 6.51 -9.29 -2.23
C ASN A 271 5.47 -10.26 -1.64
N GLU A 272 4.29 -9.78 -1.26
CA GLU A 272 3.30 -10.56 -0.52
C GLU A 272 2.41 -11.44 -1.41
N ASN A 273 1.90 -10.91 -2.52
CA ASN A 273 0.98 -11.67 -3.40
C ASN A 273 1.77 -12.61 -4.30
N SER A 274 2.79 -12.11 -5.00
CA SER A 274 3.52 -12.90 -5.99
C SER A 274 4.77 -13.60 -5.49
N LYS A 275 5.16 -13.37 -4.22
CA LYS A 275 6.36 -13.95 -3.60
C LYS A 275 7.61 -13.55 -4.40
N ASN A 276 7.57 -12.35 -4.98
CA ASN A 276 8.59 -11.83 -5.88
C ASN A 276 9.28 -10.65 -5.21
N LEU A 277 10.61 -10.69 -5.12
CA LEU A 277 11.38 -9.58 -4.56
C LEU A 277 11.13 -8.30 -5.37
N ALA A 278 10.94 -7.21 -4.64
CA ALA A 278 10.81 -5.87 -5.20
C ALA A 278 11.36 -4.81 -4.24
N PHE A 279 11.78 -3.69 -4.83
CA PHE A 279 12.28 -2.51 -4.12
C PHE A 279 11.57 -1.25 -4.61
N TRP A 280 11.68 -0.17 -3.85
CA TRP A 280 11.07 1.11 -4.18
C TRP A 280 11.93 2.25 -3.64
N ASP A 281 11.82 3.40 -4.28
CA ASP A 281 12.43 4.65 -3.84
C ASP A 281 11.68 5.85 -4.45
N VAL A 282 12.02 7.07 -4.03
CA VAL A 282 11.29 8.30 -4.31
C VAL A 282 12.21 9.40 -4.81
N PHE A 283 11.79 10.06 -5.89
CA PHE A 283 12.45 11.27 -6.37
C PHE A 283 12.14 12.44 -5.40
N SER A 284 13.05 13.40 -5.18
CA SER A 284 14.39 13.50 -5.75
C SER A 284 15.47 12.79 -4.93
N GLU A 285 15.16 12.25 -3.74
CA GLU A 285 16.17 11.67 -2.83
C GLU A 285 17.00 10.58 -3.51
N LEU A 286 16.37 9.71 -4.30
CA LEU A 286 17.07 8.68 -5.07
C LEU A 286 18.14 9.25 -6.03
N ASN A 287 18.00 10.52 -6.46
CA ASN A 287 19.01 11.19 -7.29
C ASN A 287 20.22 11.67 -6.51
N HIS A 288 20.14 11.75 -5.18
CA HIS A 288 21.23 12.20 -4.33
C HIS A 288 22.08 11.03 -3.82
N ASN A 289 21.56 9.81 -3.86
CA ASN A 289 22.27 8.63 -3.35
C ASN A 289 22.20 7.41 -4.31
N GLU A 290 21.03 6.94 -4.72
CA GLU A 290 20.90 5.65 -5.39
C GLU A 290 21.49 5.66 -6.81
N VAL A 291 21.37 6.78 -7.53
CA VAL A 291 21.85 6.90 -8.92
C VAL A 291 23.31 6.51 -9.12
N VAL A 292 24.21 6.81 -8.16
CA VAL A 292 25.63 6.44 -8.27
C VAL A 292 25.86 4.93 -8.11
N GLY A 293 24.98 4.23 -7.40
CA GLY A 293 25.00 2.77 -7.28
C GLY A 293 24.81 2.04 -8.62
N TRP A 294 24.27 2.73 -9.62
CA TRP A 294 24.04 2.20 -10.97
C TRP A 294 25.24 2.40 -11.92
N GLU A 295 26.35 3.00 -11.49
CA GLU A 295 27.53 3.22 -12.35
C GLU A 295 28.29 1.93 -12.66
N ARG A 296 28.44 1.06 -11.65
CA ARG A 296 29.14 -0.22 -11.82
C ARG A 296 28.31 -1.15 -12.70
N LYS A 297 28.87 -1.59 -13.83
CA LYS A 297 28.21 -2.52 -14.75
C LYS A 297 28.17 -3.92 -14.12
N LEU A 298 27.01 -4.32 -13.63
CA LEU A 298 26.76 -5.63 -13.04
C LEU A 298 25.68 -6.36 -13.84
N SER A 299 25.83 -7.67 -14.02
CA SER A 299 24.82 -8.49 -14.73
C SER A 299 23.45 -8.39 -14.07
N ILE A 300 23.40 -8.33 -12.74
CA ILE A 300 22.16 -8.21 -11.95
C ILE A 300 21.31 -7.00 -12.33
N GLN A 301 21.90 -5.92 -12.88
CA GLN A 301 21.15 -4.75 -13.35
C GLN A 301 20.10 -5.14 -14.40
N LYS A 302 20.40 -6.16 -15.22
CA LYS A 302 19.51 -6.71 -16.25
C LYS A 302 18.46 -7.67 -15.74
N GLU A 303 18.46 -7.95 -14.44
CA GLU A 303 17.38 -8.69 -13.78
C GLU A 303 16.30 -7.76 -13.23
N PHE A 304 16.52 -6.44 -13.24
CA PHE A 304 15.52 -5.48 -12.78
C PHE A 304 14.60 -4.97 -13.90
N ILE A 305 13.33 -4.82 -13.56
CA ILE A 305 12.32 -4.08 -14.34
C ILE A 305 11.96 -2.83 -13.57
N LEU A 306 12.19 -1.67 -14.17
CA LEU A 306 11.87 -0.40 -13.56
C LEU A 306 10.43 0.01 -13.89
N ILE A 307 9.63 0.22 -12.87
CA ILE A 307 8.26 0.74 -12.91
C ILE A 307 8.31 2.17 -12.38
N LEU A 308 8.18 3.14 -13.29
CA LEU A 308 8.11 4.56 -12.96
C LEU A 308 6.65 4.99 -12.81
N LEU A 309 6.23 5.33 -11.60
CA LEU A 309 4.94 5.97 -11.39
C LEU A 309 5.02 7.41 -11.88
N ARG A 310 4.08 7.81 -12.74
CA ARG A 310 3.99 9.15 -13.33
C ARG A 310 2.67 9.83 -13.00
N SER A 311 2.68 11.15 -12.95
CA SER A 311 1.48 11.97 -12.72
C SER A 311 1.51 13.21 -13.61
N ASN A 312 0.33 13.65 -14.07
CA ASN A 312 0.16 14.96 -14.68
C ASN A 312 0.27 16.11 -13.65
N LEU A 313 0.26 15.81 -12.35
CA LEU A 313 0.46 16.76 -11.24
C LEU A 313 1.93 16.95 -10.85
N GLU A 314 2.86 16.32 -11.57
CA GLU A 314 4.29 16.56 -11.38
C GLU A 314 4.63 18.03 -11.67
N SER A 315 5.35 18.66 -10.74
CA SER A 315 5.96 19.96 -11.04
C SER A 315 6.96 19.83 -12.19
N LEU A 316 7.12 20.90 -12.98
CA LEU A 316 8.07 20.91 -14.10
C LEU A 316 9.50 20.47 -13.68
N PRO A 317 10.05 20.92 -12.53
CA PRO A 317 11.35 20.42 -12.04
C PRO A 317 11.36 18.91 -11.78
N THR A 318 10.30 18.36 -11.17
CA THR A 318 10.17 16.92 -10.90
C THR A 318 10.10 16.13 -12.19
N LYS A 319 9.25 16.57 -13.13
CA LYS A 319 9.07 15.91 -14.43
C LYS A 319 10.37 15.84 -15.22
N ASN A 320 11.10 16.96 -15.30
CA ASN A 320 12.39 17.04 -15.97
C ASN A 320 13.41 16.11 -15.31
N ARG A 321 13.48 16.13 -13.98
CA ARG A 321 14.39 15.29 -13.21
C ARG A 321 14.15 13.80 -13.45
N ILE A 322 12.90 13.35 -13.42
CA ILE A 322 12.56 11.95 -13.68
C ILE A 322 12.95 11.57 -15.12
N ASN A 323 12.63 12.42 -16.11
CA ASN A 323 12.96 12.14 -17.51
C ASN A 323 14.47 12.03 -17.74
N ILE A 324 15.25 13.01 -17.26
CA ILE A 324 16.71 13.01 -17.39
C ILE A 324 17.32 11.79 -16.70
N THR A 325 16.86 11.46 -15.49
CA THR A 325 17.37 10.29 -14.75
C THR A 325 17.03 8.99 -15.48
N LYS A 326 15.80 8.84 -15.96
CA LYS A 326 15.36 7.69 -16.75
C LYS A 326 16.27 7.48 -17.96
N ASP A 327 16.52 8.56 -18.71
CA ASP A 327 17.22 8.48 -19.98
C ASP A 327 18.73 8.30 -19.81
N ILE A 328 19.35 8.96 -18.83
CA ILE A 328 20.81 8.93 -18.65
C ILE A 328 21.27 7.79 -17.73
N ILE A 329 20.50 7.47 -16.69
CA ILE A 329 20.94 6.53 -15.65
C ILE A 329 20.38 5.14 -15.89
N PHE A 330 19.06 5.00 -16.08
CA PHE A 330 18.42 3.68 -16.10
C PHE A 330 18.35 3.07 -17.49
N SER A 331 18.19 3.90 -18.53
CA SER A 331 18.12 3.44 -19.91
C SER A 331 19.36 2.65 -20.28
N GLY A 332 19.17 1.43 -20.79
CA GLY A 332 20.27 0.54 -21.12
C GLY A 332 20.96 -0.12 -19.93
N LYS A 333 20.62 0.19 -18.68
CA LYS A 333 21.12 -0.53 -17.48
C LYS A 333 20.13 -1.57 -16.96
N VAL A 334 18.87 -1.18 -16.78
CA VAL A 334 17.80 -2.13 -16.43
C VAL A 334 17.38 -3.00 -17.63
N ASN A 335 16.57 -4.02 -17.39
CA ASN A 335 16.04 -4.88 -18.45
C ASN A 335 15.01 -4.14 -19.31
N GLU A 336 14.11 -3.43 -18.65
CA GLU A 336 13.03 -2.65 -19.25
C GLU A 336 12.56 -1.56 -18.28
N ILE A 337 12.04 -0.47 -18.83
CA ILE A 337 11.40 0.62 -18.09
C ILE A 337 9.95 0.70 -18.53
N VAL A 338 9.03 0.71 -17.58
CA VAL A 338 7.61 0.88 -17.78
C VAL A 338 7.14 2.10 -17.01
N GLU A 339 6.34 2.95 -17.64
CA GLU A 339 5.71 4.08 -16.95
C GLU A 339 4.24 3.76 -16.68
N ILE A 340 3.80 3.97 -15.43
CA ILE A 340 2.39 3.84 -15.02
C ILE A 340 1.85 5.21 -14.69
N LYS A 341 0.87 5.68 -15.47
CA LYS A 341 0.09 6.88 -15.18
C LYS A 341 -1.13 6.51 -14.34
N GLY A 342 -1.66 7.47 -13.60
CA GLY A 342 -2.94 7.31 -12.91
C GLY A 342 -4.07 7.87 -13.75
N GLU A 343 -5.29 7.44 -13.44
CA GLU A 343 -6.53 7.96 -14.03
C GLU A 343 -7.03 9.18 -13.26
N GLY A 344 -7.65 10.11 -13.98
CA GLY A 344 -8.24 11.33 -13.42
C GLY A 344 -7.27 12.47 -13.16
N GLU A 345 -7.83 13.62 -12.82
CA GLU A 345 -7.12 14.86 -12.51
C GLU A 345 -6.77 14.95 -11.01
N GLY A 346 -7.63 14.42 -10.13
CA GLY A 346 -7.43 14.42 -8.69
C GLY A 346 -6.36 13.44 -8.18
N ILE A 347 -5.67 13.81 -7.10
CA ILE A 347 -4.65 12.95 -6.46
C ILE A 347 -5.23 11.62 -5.99
N LEU A 348 -6.41 11.61 -5.37
CA LEU A 348 -7.03 10.38 -4.86
C LEU A 348 -7.30 9.40 -6.00
N SER A 349 -7.86 9.89 -7.11
CA SER A 349 -8.10 9.08 -8.31
C SER A 349 -6.79 8.50 -8.84
N GLN A 350 -5.74 9.31 -8.89
CA GLN A 350 -4.42 8.87 -9.33
C GLN A 350 -3.70 7.93 -8.37
N TYR A 351 -3.93 8.02 -7.06
CA TYR A 351 -3.43 7.05 -6.09
C TYR A 351 -4.11 5.71 -6.28
N PHE A 352 -5.43 5.68 -6.20
CA PHE A 352 -6.17 4.42 -6.19
C PHE A 352 -6.18 3.73 -7.55
N SER A 353 -6.14 4.46 -8.67
CA SER A 353 -5.95 3.84 -10.00
C SER A 353 -4.60 3.13 -10.12
N LYS A 354 -3.50 3.77 -9.69
CA LYS A 354 -2.17 3.15 -9.67
C LYS A 354 -2.10 1.97 -8.70
N ILE A 355 -2.75 2.08 -7.53
CA ILE A 355 -2.85 0.99 -6.57
C ILE A 355 -3.62 -0.18 -7.18
N LEU A 356 -4.77 0.05 -7.81
CA LEU A 356 -5.55 -1.00 -8.46
C LEU A 356 -4.75 -1.70 -9.57
N ILE A 357 -4.04 -0.92 -10.41
CA ILE A 357 -3.12 -1.47 -11.41
C ILE A 357 -2.06 -2.34 -10.73
N GLY A 358 -1.39 -1.83 -9.70
CA GLY A 358 -0.36 -2.52 -8.93
C GLY A 358 -0.83 -3.80 -8.23
N ASP A 359 -2.02 -3.77 -7.62
CA ASP A 359 -2.67 -4.91 -7.00
C ASP A 359 -2.90 -6.00 -8.06
N TYR A 360 -3.45 -5.65 -9.24
CA TYR A 360 -3.59 -6.59 -10.36
C TYR A 360 -2.25 -7.08 -10.95
N ILE A 361 -1.22 -6.22 -11.03
CA ILE A 361 0.13 -6.65 -11.47
C ILE A 361 0.65 -7.74 -10.54
N SER A 362 0.55 -7.52 -9.23
CA SER A 362 0.99 -8.50 -8.23
C SER A 362 0.17 -9.79 -8.26
N PHE A 363 -1.13 -9.69 -8.50
CA PHE A 363 -2.02 -10.82 -8.67
C PHE A 363 -1.61 -11.66 -9.88
N TYR A 364 -1.51 -11.05 -11.06
CA TYR A 364 -1.13 -11.77 -12.28
C TYR A 364 0.28 -12.34 -12.20
N LEU A 365 1.21 -11.65 -11.54
CA LEU A 365 2.55 -12.18 -11.31
C LEU A 365 2.53 -13.41 -10.40
N ALA A 366 1.64 -13.47 -9.40
CA ALA A 366 1.44 -14.66 -8.57
C ALA A 366 0.97 -15.86 -9.41
N ILE A 367 0.02 -15.62 -10.32
CA ILE A 367 -0.45 -16.64 -11.28
C ILE A 367 0.70 -17.14 -12.15
N LEU A 368 1.52 -16.23 -12.71
CA LEU A 368 2.69 -16.62 -13.52
C LEU A 368 3.73 -17.40 -12.73
N ASN A 369 3.87 -17.11 -11.44
CA ASN A 369 4.77 -17.82 -10.53
C ASN A 369 4.17 -19.13 -10.01
N GLY A 370 2.92 -19.46 -10.35
CA GLY A 370 2.24 -20.67 -9.91
C GLY A 370 1.95 -20.70 -8.40
N VAL A 371 1.81 -19.53 -7.76
CA VAL A 371 1.57 -19.42 -6.32
C VAL A 371 0.24 -18.70 -6.05
N ASP A 372 -0.49 -19.20 -5.05
CA ASP A 372 -1.70 -18.52 -4.60
C ASP A 372 -1.34 -17.15 -3.98
N PRO A 373 -2.02 -16.07 -4.38
CA PRO A 373 -1.74 -14.72 -3.89
C PRO A 373 -2.12 -14.48 -2.41
N SER A 374 -2.93 -15.34 -1.81
CA SER A 374 -3.58 -15.15 -0.51
C SER A 374 -2.75 -15.56 0.73
N PRO A 375 -2.05 -16.70 0.75
CA PRO A 375 -1.23 -17.07 1.91
C PRO A 375 0.05 -16.23 2.06
N VAL A 376 0.38 -15.89 3.32
CA VAL A 376 1.65 -15.27 3.74
C VAL A 376 2.35 -16.14 4.80
N LYS A 377 2.71 -17.37 4.40
CA LYS A 377 3.17 -18.43 5.32
C LYS A 377 4.34 -18.01 6.21
N ASP A 378 5.34 -17.33 5.65
CA ASP A 378 6.52 -16.90 6.40
C ASP A 378 6.20 -15.84 7.45
N ILE A 379 5.28 -14.91 7.15
CA ILE A 379 4.80 -13.92 8.12
C ILE A 379 4.04 -14.62 9.25
N SER A 380 3.17 -15.58 8.92
CA SER A 380 2.44 -16.37 9.94
C SER A 380 3.39 -17.17 10.83
N LYS A 381 4.44 -17.77 10.25
CA LYS A 381 5.49 -18.47 11.01
C LYS A 381 6.23 -17.52 11.94
N LEU A 382 6.71 -16.38 11.42
CA LEU A 382 7.42 -15.37 12.21
C LEU A 382 6.59 -14.89 13.40
N LYS A 383 5.31 -14.56 13.19
CA LYS A 383 4.40 -14.13 14.26
C LYS A 383 4.23 -15.20 15.35
N LYS A 384 4.15 -16.47 14.97
CA LYS A 384 4.03 -17.58 15.92
C LYS A 384 5.29 -17.73 16.77
N GLU A 385 6.47 -17.65 16.16
CA GLU A 385 7.75 -17.73 16.87
C GLU A 385 7.93 -16.55 17.84
N LEU A 386 7.62 -15.32 17.41
CA LEU A 386 7.74 -14.12 18.26
C LEU A 386 6.83 -14.18 19.49
N LYS A 387 5.57 -14.59 19.30
CA LYS A 387 4.62 -14.76 20.42
C LYS A 387 5.10 -15.76 21.47
N SER A 388 5.90 -16.77 21.07
CA SER A 388 6.47 -17.73 22.03
C SER A 388 7.57 -17.14 22.92
N GLN A 389 8.20 -16.04 22.50
CA GLN A 389 9.28 -15.39 23.24
C GLN A 389 8.75 -14.37 24.25
N TYR A 390 7.68 -13.64 23.92
CA TYR A 390 7.07 -12.63 24.78
C TYR A 390 5.60 -12.42 24.43
N ASP A 391 4.71 -12.59 25.43
CA ASP A 391 3.26 -12.42 25.24
C ASP A 391 2.79 -11.00 25.59
N LEU A 392 3.14 -10.04 24.74
CA LEU A 392 2.72 -8.64 24.92
C LEU A 392 1.19 -8.50 24.94
N ILE A 393 0.49 -9.30 24.13
CA ILE A 393 -0.97 -9.30 24.06
C ILE A 393 -1.56 -9.70 25.42
N GLY A 394 -1.02 -10.75 26.06
CA GLY A 394 -1.41 -11.17 27.40
C GLY A 394 -1.15 -10.11 28.47
N VAL A 395 -0.05 -9.35 28.36
CA VAL A 395 0.23 -8.21 29.25
C VAL A 395 -0.80 -7.10 29.08
N ILE A 396 -1.13 -6.73 27.84
CA ILE A 396 -2.11 -5.68 27.54
C ILE A 396 -3.52 -6.09 28.00
N ARG A 397 -3.90 -7.35 27.81
CA ARG A 397 -5.15 -7.93 28.35
C ARG A 397 -5.31 -7.66 29.85
N LYS A 398 -4.27 -7.96 30.64
CA LYS A 398 -4.27 -7.71 32.09
C LYS A 398 -4.41 -6.23 32.44
N ILE A 399 -3.71 -5.34 31.74
CA ILE A 399 -3.78 -3.88 31.96
C ILE A 399 -5.21 -3.37 31.75
N PHE A 400 -5.88 -3.84 30.70
CA PHE A 400 -7.25 -3.45 30.37
C PHE A 400 -8.33 -4.35 31.01
N LEU A 401 -7.94 -5.22 31.95
CA LEU A 401 -8.85 -6.10 32.68
C LEU A 401 -9.78 -6.94 31.76
N ILE A 402 -9.26 -7.42 30.64
CA ILE A 402 -9.94 -8.32 29.67
C ILE A 402 -9.23 -9.66 29.69
#